data_AF-A0A1C3XGY1-F1
#
_entry.id   AF-A0A1C3XGY1-F1
#
_cell.length_a   1.000
_cell.length_b   1.000
_cell.length_c   1.000
_cell.angle_alpha   90.00
_cell.angle_beta   90.00
_cell.angle_gamma   90.00
#
_symmetry.space_group_name_H-M   'P 1'
#
loop_
_entity.id
_entity.type
_entity.pdbx_description
1 polymer ?
#
loop_
_entity_poly.entity_id
_entity_poly.type
_entity_poly.pdbx_seq_one_letter_code
_entity_poly.pdbx_strand_id
1 'polypeptide(L)'
;MAMHQLPSSQSGSSTRPRLWWMVFLFPGKAILWFQYHFPKFGNVIATGRRYRSRTCGIMYSAVFWVLVVAWLLALLHGALR
;
A
#
# COMPACT_ATOMS: atom_id res chain seq x y z
N MET A 1 51.24 -19.87 10.68
CA MET A 1 50.03 -20.00 9.83
C MET A 1 49.05 -18.90 10.26
N ALA A 2 49.11 -17.75 9.61
CA ALA A 2 48.25 -16.61 9.93
C ALA A 2 46.91 -16.76 9.19
N MET A 3 45.83 -17.01 9.94
CA MET A 3 44.47 -16.94 9.41
C MET A 3 44.06 -15.47 9.30
N HIS A 4 44.06 -14.99 8.05
CA HIS A 4 43.62 -13.67 7.64
C HIS A 4 42.11 -13.53 7.89
N GLN A 5 41.72 -12.67 8.83
CA GLN A 5 40.31 -12.31 9.05
C GLN A 5 39.78 -11.49 7.87
N LEU A 6 38.53 -11.72 7.47
CA LEU A 6 37.77 -10.75 6.67
C LEU A 6 36.51 -10.36 7.45
N PRO A 7 36.39 -9.10 7.89
CA PRO A 7 35.13 -8.61 8.43
C PRO A 7 34.16 -8.39 7.27
N SER A 8 33.17 -9.28 7.09
CA SER A 8 32.07 -9.05 6.15
C SER A 8 31.16 -7.96 6.74
N SER A 9 31.33 -6.74 6.26
CA SER A 9 30.49 -5.58 6.54
C SER A 9 29.05 -5.81 6.09
N GLN A 10 28.24 -6.47 6.94
CA GLN A 10 26.79 -6.46 6.77
C GLN A 10 26.23 -5.11 7.23
N SER A 11 26.42 -4.10 6.38
CA SER A 11 25.66 -2.85 6.40
C SER A 11 24.22 -3.15 5.96
N GLY A 12 23.47 -3.82 6.84
CA GLY A 12 22.03 -3.94 6.69
C GLY A 12 21.43 -2.57 6.95
N SER A 13 21.31 -1.74 5.90
CA SER A 13 20.52 -0.52 5.97
C SER A 13 19.09 -0.94 6.30
N SER A 14 18.74 -0.85 7.57
CA SER A 14 17.37 -0.97 8.04
C SER A 14 16.60 0.23 7.51
N THR A 15 16.20 0.16 6.24
CA THR A 15 15.31 1.13 5.61
C THR A 15 13.95 0.95 6.26
N ARG A 16 13.82 1.49 7.48
CA ARG A 16 12.53 1.66 8.13
C ARG A 16 11.65 2.39 7.12
N PRO A 17 10.53 1.81 6.68
CA PRO A 17 9.65 2.52 5.76
C PRO A 17 9.31 3.86 6.43
N ARG A 18 9.65 4.96 5.76
CA ARG A 18 9.35 6.32 6.24
C ARG A 18 7.89 6.35 6.65
N LEU A 19 7.58 6.89 7.83
CA LEU A 19 6.23 6.94 8.40
C LEU A 19 5.16 7.40 7.38
N TRP A 20 5.54 8.36 6.53
CA TRP A 20 4.76 8.86 5.38
C TRP A 20 4.30 7.77 4.41
N TRP A 21 5.16 6.79 4.11
CA TRP A 21 4.86 5.68 3.23
C TRP A 21 3.81 4.74 3.82
N MET A 22 3.81 4.59 5.16
CA MET A 22 2.78 3.81 5.85
C MET A 22 1.42 4.51 5.78
N VAL A 23 1.37 5.83 5.96
CA VAL A 23 0.13 6.62 5.83
C VAL A 23 -0.41 6.53 4.40
N PHE A 24 0.47 6.63 3.39
CA PHE A 24 0.06 6.56 1.99
C PHE A 24 -0.52 5.19 1.59
N LEU A 25 0.00 4.10 2.16
CA LEU A 25 -0.44 2.72 1.89
C LEU A 25 -1.58 2.23 2.79
N PHE A 26 -1.88 2.95 3.87
CA PHE A 26 -2.98 2.63 4.78
C PHE A 26 -4.35 2.53 4.08
N PRO A 27 -4.77 3.47 3.22
CA PRO A 27 -6.10 3.40 2.60
C PRO A 27 -6.31 2.15 1.75
N GLY A 28 -5.31 1.71 0.97
CA GLY A 28 -5.45 0.48 0.19
C GLY A 28 -5.65 -0.75 1.08
N LYS A 29 -4.91 -0.85 2.19
CA LYS A 29 -5.14 -1.92 3.17
C LYS A 29 -6.54 -1.89 3.78
N ALA A 30 -7.06 -0.70 4.10
CA ALA A 30 -8.42 -0.55 4.62
C ALA A 30 -9.48 -1.01 3.60
N ILE A 31 -9.31 -0.66 2.33
CA ILE A 31 -10.21 -1.09 1.23
C ILE A 31 -10.19 -2.61 1.07
N LEU A 32 -9.00 -3.22 1.07
CA LEU A 32 -8.87 -4.68 0.97
C LEU A 32 -9.42 -5.39 2.21
N TRP A 33 -9.24 -4.84 3.41
CA TRP A 33 -9.83 -5.35 4.64
C TRP A 33 -11.36 -5.33 4.58
N PHE A 34 -11.95 -4.24 4.09
CA PHE A 34 -13.39 -4.12 3.91
C PHE A 34 -13.91 -5.12 2.88
N GLN A 35 -13.27 -5.23 1.70
CA GLN A 35 -13.67 -6.22 0.70
C GLN A 35 -13.56 -7.65 1.23
N TYR A 36 -12.55 -7.94 2.06
CA TYR A 36 -12.37 -9.27 2.65
C TYR A 36 -13.50 -9.65 3.61
N HIS A 37 -13.98 -8.69 4.43
CA HIS A 37 -15.09 -8.93 5.37
C HIS A 37 -16.47 -8.84 4.72
N PHE A 38 -16.59 -8.07 3.63
CA PHE A 38 -17.83 -7.90 2.87
C PHE A 38 -17.62 -8.28 1.40
N PRO A 39 -17.30 -9.56 1.11
CA PRO A 39 -17.10 -9.99 -0.26
C PRO A 39 -18.43 -9.96 -1.02
N LYS A 40 -18.40 -9.47 -2.27
CA LYS A 40 -19.56 -9.62 -3.18
C LYS A 40 -19.81 -11.12 -3.43
N PHE A 41 -21.08 -11.50 -3.55
CA PHE A 41 -21.52 -12.89 -3.79
C PHE A 41 -20.71 -13.52 -4.93
N GLY A 42 -20.12 -14.69 -4.67
CA GLY A 42 -19.31 -15.46 -5.63
C GLY A 42 -17.81 -15.11 -5.70
N ASN A 43 -17.32 -14.06 -5.01
CA ASN A 43 -15.92 -13.62 -5.13
C ASN A 43 -15.05 -13.86 -3.89
N VAL A 44 -15.53 -14.61 -2.90
CA VAL A 44 -14.86 -14.81 -1.60
C VAL A 44 -13.41 -15.32 -1.75
N ILE A 45 -13.20 -16.30 -2.64
CA ILE A 45 -11.89 -16.91 -2.91
C ILE A 45 -10.93 -15.91 -3.58
N ALA A 46 -11.42 -15.13 -4.55
CA ALA A 46 -10.61 -14.13 -5.23
C ALA A 46 -10.23 -12.98 -4.28
N THR A 47 -11.13 -12.57 -3.41
CA THR A 47 -10.88 -11.52 -2.42
C THR A 47 -9.83 -11.94 -1.39
N GLY A 48 -9.85 -13.20 -0.95
CA GLY A 48 -8.80 -13.76 -0.08
C GLY A 48 -7.41 -13.73 -0.73
N ARG A 49 -7.31 -14.08 -2.02
CA ARG A 49 -6.04 -13.99 -2.77
C ARG A 49 -5.53 -12.55 -2.91
N ARG A 50 -6.43 -11.59 -3.13
CA ARG A 50 -6.09 -10.16 -3.24
C ARG A 50 -5.63 -9.58 -1.90
N TYR A 51 -6.28 -9.94 -0.79
CA TYR A 51 -5.92 -9.48 0.56
C TYR A 51 -4.49 -9.83 0.95
N ARG A 52 -4.01 -11.03 0.59
CA ARG A 52 -2.65 -11.49 0.90
C ARG A 52 -1.57 -10.86 -0.01
N SER A 53 -1.96 -10.28 -1.15
CA SER A 53 -1.03 -9.71 -2.13
C SER A 53 -0.65 -8.26 -1.78
N ARG A 54 0.64 -8.01 -1.53
CA ARG A 54 1.17 -6.64 -1.36
C ARG A 54 0.92 -5.76 -2.58
N THR A 55 1.04 -6.32 -3.79
CA THR A 55 0.81 -5.60 -5.05
C THR A 55 -0.61 -5.06 -5.13
N CYS A 56 -1.61 -5.87 -4.74
CA CYS A 56 -2.99 -5.40 -4.69
C CYS A 56 -3.16 -4.23 -3.71
N GLY A 57 -2.55 -4.30 -2.52
CA GLY A 57 -2.58 -3.19 -1.54
C GLY A 57 -2.03 -1.87 -2.07
N ILE A 58 -0.94 -1.93 -2.84
CA ILE A 58 -0.35 -0.75 -3.49
C ILE A 58 -1.29 -0.21 -4.57
N MET A 59 -1.82 -1.08 -5.44
CA MET A 59 -2.74 -0.67 -6.51
C MET A 59 -4.01 -0.02 -5.97
N TYR A 60 -4.63 -0.60 -4.94
CA TYR A 60 -5.82 -0.01 -4.31
C TYR A 60 -5.52 1.32 -3.63
N SER A 61 -4.35 1.48 -3.01
CA SER A 61 -3.93 2.78 -2.47
C SER A 61 -3.77 3.82 -3.59
N ALA A 62 -3.13 3.45 -4.70
CA ALA A 62 -2.93 4.36 -5.83
C ALA A 62 -4.28 4.83 -6.43
N VAL A 63 -5.21 3.89 -6.67
CA VAL A 63 -6.56 4.20 -7.17
C VAL A 63 -7.30 5.11 -6.18
N PHE A 64 -7.22 4.83 -4.88
CA PHE A 64 -7.82 5.69 -3.86
C PHE A 64 -7.32 7.13 -3.95
N TRP A 65 -6.01 7.34 -4.02
CA TRP A 65 -5.43 8.69 -4.13
C TRP A 65 -5.79 9.40 -5.42
N VAL A 66 -5.86 8.68 -6.54
CA VAL A 66 -6.33 9.24 -7.82
C VAL A 66 -7.78 9.75 -7.68
N LEU A 67 -8.65 8.97 -7.04
CA LEU A 67 -10.04 9.38 -6.80
C LEU A 67 -10.14 10.58 -5.86
N VAL A 68 -9.34 10.61 -4.79
CA VAL A 68 -9.29 11.76 -3.86
C VAL A 68 -8.85 13.02 -4.59
N VAL A 69 -7.79 12.96 -5.40
CA VAL A 69 -7.32 14.11 -6.19
C VAL A 69 -8.39 14.55 -7.19
N ALA A 70 -9.00 13.62 -7.92
CA ALA A 70 -10.08 13.94 -8.86
C ALA A 70 -11.27 14.61 -8.16
N TRP A 71 -11.65 14.13 -6.98
CA TRP A 71 -12.73 14.72 -6.18
C TRP A 71 -12.38 16.12 -5.68
N LEU A 72 -11.15 16.32 -5.19
CA LEU A 72 -10.67 17.65 -4.77
C LEU A 72 -10.66 18.64 -5.95
N LEU A 73 -10.24 18.21 -7.13
CA LEU A 73 -10.27 19.04 -8.34
C LEU A 73 -11.71 19.39 -8.73
N ALA A 74 -12.63 18.43 -8.67
CA ALA A 74 -14.05 18.67 -8.95
C ALA A 74 -14.67 19.65 -7.95
N LEU A 75 -14.35 19.53 -6.67
CA LEU A 75 -14.79 20.48 -5.64
C LEU A 75 -14.21 21.87 -5.86
N LEU A 76 -12.92 21.98 -6.18
CA LEU A 76 -12.29 23.26 -6.47
C LEU A 76 -12.95 23.94 -7.68
N HIS A 77 -13.18 23.20 -8.76
CA HIS A 77 -13.88 23.72 -9.94
C HIS A 77 -15.34 24.08 -9.65
N GLY A 78 -16.03 23.32 -8.81
CA GLY A 78 -17.41 23.59 -8.40
C GLY A 78 -17.53 24.77 -7.45
N ALA A 79 -16.56 24.99 -6.58
CA ALA A 79 -16.52 26.12 -5.64
C ALA A 79 -16.07 27.44 -6.28
N LEU A 80 -15.41 27.39 -7.45
CA LEU A 80 -14.99 28.56 -8.23
C LEU A 80 -16.08 29.07 -9.21
N ARG A 81 -17.24 28.43 -9.28
CA ARG A 81 -18.40 28.84 -10.10
C ARG A 81 -19.52 29.37 -9.22
#